data_AF-A0A7S2JS90-F1
#
_entry.id   AF-A0A7S2JS90-F1
#
_cell.length_a   1.000
_cell.length_b   1.000
_cell.length_c   1.000
_cell.angle_alpha   90.00
_cell.angle_beta   90.00
_cell.angle_gamma   90.00
#
_symmetry.space_group_name_H-M   'P 1'
#
loop_
_entity.id
_entity.type
_entity.pdbx_description
1 polymer ?
#
loop_
_entity_poly.entity_id
_entity_poly.type
_entity_poly.pdbx_seq_one_letter_code
_entity_poly.pdbx_strand_id
1 'polypeptide(L)'
;WAKSKYWDKASRARNILMRMKQRYELTGNEACRPNVFCYTAVINAAAFTVVSSSSNNSNDGTRTDNNIILADKEAALGIAFATLDDLQNSDAYGPPNHVTYTTFLKACANLMPKTERQRSIVQHVFTVACENGQVSRNLFHQYKRLMGDHHVPVHYSIGDIPSSWCCNVKERQYYGRGGPSKKGHSNTSKYHHHHHHSRMSVPPTMSSSPNRMLHNSHVHVATPSGGVTNGAISMVRMPPVSTNMPPAVMVTPPGSPDHSIIGSAVHAQCRRRPAAVSMESESSSDSGASNSVMWEWGHVRGNLRVHG
;
A
#
# COMPACT_ATOMS: atom_id res chain seq x y z
N TRP A 1 -13.02 0.85 4.35
CA TRP A 1 -12.69 1.29 2.98
C TRP A 1 -12.33 0.17 2.02
N ALA A 2 -11.51 -0.82 2.39
CA ALA A 2 -11.00 -1.81 1.43
C ALA A 2 -12.07 -2.52 0.57
N LYS A 3 -13.22 -2.87 1.14
CA LYS A 3 -14.35 -3.52 0.43
C LYS A 3 -15.34 -2.53 -0.22
N SER A 4 -15.05 -1.24 -0.19
CA SER A 4 -15.92 -0.20 -0.73
C SER A 4 -15.91 -0.15 -2.26
N LYS A 5 -16.99 0.36 -2.84
CA LYS A 5 -17.12 0.69 -4.28
C LYS A 5 -16.66 2.11 -4.63
N TYR A 6 -16.32 2.94 -3.64
CA TYR A 6 -15.84 4.31 -3.88
C TYR A 6 -14.48 4.31 -4.59
N TRP A 7 -14.32 5.20 -5.57
CA TRP A 7 -13.10 5.36 -6.37
C TRP A 7 -11.94 5.91 -5.54
N ASP A 8 -12.21 6.87 -4.66
CA ASP A 8 -11.22 7.52 -3.77
C ASP A 8 -10.89 6.71 -2.49
N LYS A 9 -11.27 5.43 -2.43
CA LYS A 9 -11.16 4.64 -1.19
C LYS A 9 -9.73 4.45 -0.70
N ALA A 10 -8.74 4.46 -1.59
CA ALA A 10 -7.33 4.39 -1.23
C ALA A 10 -6.91 5.63 -0.44
N SER A 11 -7.21 6.82 -0.98
CA SER A 11 -6.92 8.11 -0.36
C SER A 11 -7.63 8.26 0.98
N ARG A 12 -8.93 7.91 1.06
CA ARG A 12 -9.69 7.96 2.32
C ARG A 12 -9.12 7.00 3.38
N ALA A 13 -8.73 5.79 2.98
CA ALA A 13 -8.11 4.84 3.88
C ALA A 13 -6.78 5.38 4.43
N ARG A 14 -5.93 5.95 3.55
CA ARG A 14 -4.64 6.55 3.96
C ARG A 14 -4.84 7.73 4.89
N ASN A 15 -5.83 8.59 4.64
CA ASN A 15 -6.16 9.73 5.51
C ASN A 15 -6.61 9.30 6.91
N ILE A 16 -7.29 8.15 7.06
CA ILE A 16 -7.59 7.60 8.39
C ILE A 16 -6.31 7.13 9.07
N LEU A 17 -5.46 6.39 8.37
CA LEU A 17 -4.18 5.92 8.92
C LEU A 17 -3.32 7.09 9.40
N MET A 18 -3.22 8.17 8.62
CA MET A 18 -2.45 9.36 9.01
C MET A 18 -3.03 10.07 10.23
N ARG A 19 -4.36 10.18 10.36
CA ARG A 19 -4.98 10.73 11.57
C ARG A 19 -4.77 9.84 12.80
N MET A 20 -4.74 8.52 12.63
CA MET A 20 -4.40 7.59 13.71
C MET A 20 -2.96 7.79 14.18
N LYS A 21 -1.99 7.83 13.25
CA LYS A 21 -0.57 8.13 13.54
C LYS A 21 -0.42 9.45 14.28
N GLN A 22 -0.96 10.53 13.71
CA GLN A 22 -0.87 11.87 14.29
C GLN A 22 -1.43 11.92 15.71
N ARG A 23 -2.60 11.32 15.96
CA ARG A 23 -3.18 11.29 17.30
C ARG A 23 -2.33 10.49 18.28
N TYR A 24 -1.80 9.35 17.86
CA TYR A 24 -0.90 8.54 18.68
C TYR A 24 0.37 9.31 19.04
N GLU A 25 1.02 9.92 18.06
CA GLU A 25 2.26 10.69 18.23
C GLU A 25 2.07 11.92 19.14
N LEU A 26 0.92 12.61 19.04
CA LEU A 26 0.64 13.80 19.86
C LEU A 26 0.19 13.49 21.29
N THR A 27 -0.53 12.38 21.51
CA THR A 27 -1.21 12.12 22.79
C THR A 27 -0.66 10.92 23.55
N GLY A 28 0.12 10.05 22.91
CA GLY A 28 0.50 8.74 23.45
C GLY A 28 -0.68 7.78 23.63
N ASN A 29 -1.86 8.09 23.10
CA ASN A 29 -3.05 7.25 23.30
C ASN A 29 -2.94 5.94 22.49
N GLU A 30 -2.59 4.85 23.18
CA GLU A 30 -2.46 3.50 22.62
C GLU A 30 -3.72 3.01 21.89
N ALA A 31 -4.92 3.51 22.23
CA ALA A 31 -6.15 3.14 21.50
C ALA A 31 -6.17 3.65 20.05
N CYS A 32 -5.39 4.70 19.75
CA CYS A 32 -5.23 5.24 18.40
C CYS A 32 -4.01 4.66 17.67
N ARG A 33 -3.15 3.88 18.34
CA ARG A 33 -1.90 3.37 17.77
C ARG A 33 -2.19 2.50 16.54
N PRO A 34 -1.70 2.87 15.35
CA PRO A 34 -1.77 2.02 14.18
C PRO A 34 -1.04 0.70 14.40
N ASN A 35 -1.51 -0.35 13.75
CA ASN A 35 -0.82 -1.63 13.71
C ASN A 35 -0.70 -2.12 12.26
N VAL A 36 0.02 -3.23 12.05
CA VAL A 36 0.21 -3.86 10.73
C VAL A 36 -1.12 -4.09 9.97
N PHE A 37 -2.23 -4.34 10.68
CA PHE A 37 -3.54 -4.50 10.04
C PHE A 37 -4.07 -3.20 9.44
N CYS A 38 -3.88 -2.06 10.11
CA CYS A 38 -4.26 -0.74 9.60
C CYS A 38 -3.55 -0.43 8.28
N TYR A 39 -2.23 -0.65 8.24
CA TYR A 39 -1.42 -0.49 7.02
C TYR A 39 -1.85 -1.43 5.91
N THR A 40 -2.01 -2.73 6.23
CA THR A 40 -2.47 -3.73 5.26
C THR A 40 -3.86 -3.39 4.70
N ALA A 41 -4.74 -2.81 5.51
CA ALA A 41 -6.07 -2.38 5.06
C ALA A 41 -6.01 -1.21 4.04
N VAL A 42 -5.05 -0.30 4.18
CA VAL A 42 -4.82 0.79 3.21
C VAL A 42 -4.27 0.22 1.89
N ILE A 43 -3.26 -0.65 1.95
CA ILE A 43 -2.73 -1.32 0.74
C ILE A 43 -3.84 -2.11 0.04
N ASN A 44 -4.69 -2.79 0.80
CA ASN A 44 -5.84 -3.52 0.24
C ASN A 44 -6.86 -2.57 -0.41
N ALA A 45 -7.10 -1.40 0.17
CA ALA A 45 -7.97 -0.39 -0.44
C ALA A 45 -7.42 0.11 -1.78
N ALA A 46 -6.10 0.35 -1.85
CA ALA A 46 -5.40 0.69 -3.08
C ALA A 46 -5.47 -0.43 -4.12
N ALA A 47 -5.21 -1.68 -3.72
CA ALA A 47 -5.20 -2.84 -4.62
C ALA A 47 -6.52 -3.05 -5.38
N PHE A 48 -7.64 -2.58 -4.83
CA PHE A 48 -8.97 -2.72 -5.41
C PHE A 48 -9.60 -1.40 -5.83
N THR A 49 -8.83 -0.31 -5.95
CA THR A 49 -9.33 0.99 -6.41
C THR A 49 -10.17 0.82 -7.68
N VAL A 50 -11.40 1.34 -7.63
CA VAL A 50 -12.28 1.39 -8.79
C VAL A 50 -11.95 2.66 -9.54
N VAL A 51 -11.78 2.56 -10.85
CA VAL A 51 -11.45 3.69 -11.71
C VAL A 51 -12.68 4.59 -11.87
N SER A 52 -12.48 5.90 -11.72
CA SER A 52 -13.55 6.90 -11.64
C SER A 52 -14.47 6.91 -12.87
N SER A 53 -13.95 6.52 -14.03
CA SER A 53 -14.67 6.49 -15.30
C SER A 53 -15.76 5.40 -15.40
N SER A 54 -15.83 4.46 -14.45
CA SER A 54 -16.88 3.42 -14.42
C SER A 54 -18.19 3.89 -13.76
N SER A 55 -18.41 5.21 -13.64
CA SER A 55 -19.71 5.75 -13.25
C SER A 55 -20.73 5.39 -14.33
N ASN A 56 -21.43 4.26 -14.13
CA ASN A 56 -22.35 3.53 -15.01
C ASN A 56 -23.56 4.30 -15.60
N ASN A 57 -23.53 5.63 -15.70
CA ASN A 57 -24.66 6.44 -16.14
C ASN A 57 -24.45 7.23 -17.44
N SER A 58 -23.31 7.11 -18.11
CA SER A 58 -23.16 7.64 -19.46
C SER A 58 -23.53 6.57 -20.48
N ASN A 59 -24.81 6.53 -20.88
CA ASN A 59 -25.27 5.92 -22.13
C ASN A 59 -24.69 6.64 -23.38
N ASP A 60 -24.02 7.75 -23.14
CA ASP A 60 -23.25 8.45 -24.15
C ASP A 60 -21.98 7.64 -24.41
N GLY A 61 -21.76 7.19 -25.64
CA GLY A 61 -20.59 6.41 -26.07
C GLY A 61 -19.28 7.21 -26.01
N THR A 62 -19.16 8.15 -25.08
CA THR A 62 -17.97 8.94 -24.84
C THR A 62 -16.84 8.02 -24.45
N ARG A 63 -15.82 8.03 -25.32
CA ARG A 63 -14.57 7.30 -25.15
C ARG A 63 -14.06 7.57 -23.74
N THR A 64 -14.08 6.56 -22.90
CA THR A 64 -13.43 6.64 -21.59
C THR A 64 -11.94 6.89 -21.85
N ASP A 65 -11.45 8.05 -21.41
CA ASP A 65 -10.05 8.40 -21.59
C ASP A 65 -9.17 7.44 -20.79
N ASN A 66 -8.48 6.53 -21.49
CA ASN A 66 -7.53 5.59 -20.91
C ASN A 66 -6.48 6.28 -20.02
N ASN A 67 -6.20 7.57 -20.28
CA ASN A 67 -5.31 8.40 -19.48
C ASN A 67 -5.82 8.62 -18.05
N ILE A 68 -7.13 8.82 -17.85
CA ILE A 68 -7.74 8.99 -16.51
C ILE A 68 -7.64 7.67 -15.74
N ILE A 69 -7.92 6.55 -16.41
CA ILE A 69 -7.79 5.20 -15.82
C ILE A 69 -6.37 4.96 -15.32
N LEU A 70 -5.38 5.34 -16.13
CA LEU A 70 -3.97 5.16 -15.79
C LEU A 70 -3.57 6.05 -14.61
N ALA A 71 -3.97 7.32 -14.61
CA ALA A 71 -3.70 8.25 -13.52
C ALA A 71 -4.28 7.77 -12.17
N ASP A 72 -5.52 7.27 -12.16
CA ASP A 72 -6.15 6.72 -10.95
C ASP A 72 -5.38 5.50 -10.41
N LYS A 73 -4.91 4.62 -11.31
CA LYS A 73 -4.11 3.45 -10.95
C LYS A 73 -2.74 3.83 -10.42
N GLU A 74 -2.08 4.80 -11.04
CA GLU A 74 -0.79 5.33 -10.61
C GLU A 74 -0.89 5.99 -9.23
N ALA A 75 -1.92 6.79 -8.99
CA ALA A 75 -2.17 7.39 -7.68
C ALA A 75 -2.42 6.33 -6.60
N ALA A 76 -3.25 5.32 -6.89
CA ALA A 76 -3.49 4.22 -5.97
C ALA A 76 -2.21 3.41 -5.70
N LEU A 77 -1.39 3.17 -6.72
CA LEU A 77 -0.13 2.45 -6.61
C LEU A 77 0.88 3.24 -5.75
N GLY A 78 0.97 4.56 -5.95
CA GLY A 78 1.77 5.45 -5.11
C GLY A 78 1.37 5.39 -3.63
N ILE A 79 0.06 5.37 -3.35
CA ILE A 79 -0.44 5.17 -1.97
C ILE A 79 0.00 3.80 -1.42
N ALA A 80 -0.07 2.72 -2.21
CA ALA A 80 0.35 1.40 -1.77
C ALA A 80 1.85 1.35 -1.43
N PHE A 81 2.72 1.89 -2.30
CA PHE A 81 4.16 1.99 -2.07
C PHE A 81 4.48 2.79 -0.82
N ALA A 82 3.99 4.02 -0.74
CA ALA A 82 4.25 4.90 0.40
C ALA A 82 3.69 4.33 1.71
N THR A 83 2.71 3.41 1.66
CA THR A 83 2.18 2.74 2.87
C THR A 83 3.06 1.58 3.28
N LEU A 84 3.56 0.80 2.33
CA LEU A 84 4.48 -0.30 2.62
C LEU A 84 5.81 0.22 3.15
N ASP A 85 6.36 1.27 2.51
CA ASP A 85 7.60 1.92 2.92
C ASP A 85 7.50 2.52 4.34
N ASP A 86 6.42 3.27 4.60
CA ASP A 86 6.16 3.83 5.94
C ASP A 86 6.06 2.73 7.01
N LEU A 87 5.50 1.56 6.69
CA LEU A 87 5.46 0.43 7.62
C LEU A 87 6.85 -0.19 7.82
N GLN A 88 7.63 -0.37 6.74
CA GLN A 88 8.97 -0.96 6.78
C GLN A 88 9.97 -0.11 7.56
N ASN A 89 9.85 1.20 7.46
CA ASN A 89 10.75 2.15 8.12
C ASN A 89 10.26 2.56 9.52
N SER A 90 9.14 2.00 9.99
CA SER A 90 8.60 2.29 11.32
C SER A 90 8.89 1.17 12.32
N ASP A 91 9.68 1.48 13.35
CA ASP A 91 9.87 0.55 14.48
C ASP A 91 8.65 0.53 15.41
N ALA A 92 7.81 1.57 15.38
CA ALA A 92 6.68 1.76 16.28
C ALA A 92 5.47 0.86 15.98
N TYR A 93 5.27 0.43 14.73
CA TYR A 93 4.01 -0.20 14.30
C TYR A 93 4.16 -1.70 13.95
N GLY A 94 5.38 -2.21 14.05
CA GLY A 94 5.75 -3.60 13.77
C GLY A 94 6.07 -3.86 12.28
N PRO A 95 6.86 -4.91 11.99
CA PRO A 95 7.28 -5.19 10.62
C PRO A 95 6.11 -5.68 9.74
N PRO A 96 6.18 -5.47 8.41
CA PRO A 96 5.25 -6.11 7.48
C PRO A 96 5.26 -7.62 7.63
N ASN A 97 4.09 -8.24 7.49
CA ASN A 97 3.95 -9.70 7.54
C ASN A 97 3.57 -10.28 6.18
N HIS A 98 3.47 -11.60 6.10
CA HIS A 98 3.10 -12.32 4.88
C HIS A 98 1.78 -11.82 4.24
N VAL A 99 0.80 -11.39 5.04
CA VAL A 99 -0.47 -10.84 4.54
C VAL A 99 -0.24 -9.47 3.90
N THR A 100 0.59 -8.63 4.51
CA THR A 100 0.99 -7.33 3.97
C THR A 100 1.66 -7.49 2.60
N TYR A 101 2.67 -8.35 2.50
CA TYR A 101 3.36 -8.63 1.24
C TYR A 101 2.42 -9.20 0.18
N THR A 102 1.55 -10.15 0.56
CA THR A 102 0.60 -10.77 -0.39
C THR A 102 -0.38 -9.72 -0.92
N THR A 103 -0.84 -8.83 -0.05
CA THR A 103 -1.75 -7.74 -0.41
C THR A 103 -1.06 -6.73 -1.31
N PHE A 104 0.22 -6.44 -1.07
CA PHE A 104 1.00 -5.58 -1.93
C PHE A 104 1.21 -6.18 -3.32
N LEU A 105 1.55 -7.47 -3.44
CA LEU A 105 1.64 -8.14 -4.75
C LEU A 105 0.31 -8.12 -5.51
N LYS A 106 -0.82 -8.23 -4.81
CA LYS A 106 -2.15 -8.04 -5.42
C LYS A 106 -2.35 -6.62 -5.95
N ALA A 107 -1.85 -5.60 -5.24
CA ALA A 107 -1.86 -4.23 -5.72
C ALA A 107 -1.07 -4.09 -7.02
N CYS A 108 0.15 -4.65 -7.08
CA CYS A 108 0.94 -4.69 -8.32
C CYS A 108 0.18 -5.38 -9.45
N ALA A 109 -0.46 -6.52 -9.18
CA ALA A 109 -1.22 -7.28 -10.18
C ALA A 109 -2.36 -6.49 -10.81
N ASN A 110 -3.05 -5.65 -10.03
CA ASN A 110 -4.26 -4.96 -10.45
C ASN A 110 -3.98 -3.55 -11.01
N LEU A 111 -2.96 -2.88 -10.48
CA LEU A 111 -2.67 -1.47 -10.78
C LEU A 111 -1.59 -1.29 -11.84
N MET A 112 -0.72 -2.29 -12.06
CA MET A 112 0.37 -2.18 -13.02
C MET A 112 0.08 -3.02 -14.28
N PRO A 113 0.44 -2.52 -15.48
CA PRO A 113 0.50 -3.36 -16.66
C PRO A 113 1.59 -4.43 -16.52
N LYS A 114 1.40 -5.56 -17.21
CA LYS A 114 2.40 -6.65 -17.27
C LYS A 114 3.62 -6.19 -18.07
N THR A 115 4.60 -5.64 -17.36
CA THR A 115 5.84 -5.09 -17.93
C THR A 115 7.04 -5.59 -17.13
N GLU A 116 8.25 -5.42 -17.67
CA GLU A 116 9.50 -5.73 -16.95
C GLU A 116 9.59 -4.98 -15.63
N ARG A 117 9.12 -3.73 -15.60
CA ARG A 117 9.05 -2.92 -14.37
C ARG A 117 8.20 -3.58 -13.29
N GLN A 118 7.04 -4.14 -13.64
CA GLN A 118 6.22 -4.89 -12.68
C GLN A 118 6.96 -6.12 -12.16
N ARG A 119 7.62 -6.89 -13.03
CA ARG A 119 8.41 -8.07 -12.65
C ARG A 119 9.53 -7.73 -11.67
N SER A 120 10.31 -6.69 -11.97
CA SER A 120 11.39 -6.22 -11.10
C SER A 120 10.90 -5.82 -9.70
N ILE A 121 9.80 -5.06 -9.62
CA ILE A 121 9.19 -4.69 -8.33
C ILE A 121 8.69 -5.93 -7.57
N VAL A 122 7.98 -6.83 -8.26
CA VAL A 122 7.42 -8.05 -7.65
C VAL A 122 8.55 -8.96 -7.13
N GLN A 123 9.63 -9.09 -7.89
CA GLN A 123 10.83 -9.82 -7.49
C GLN A 123 11.48 -9.19 -6.26
N HIS A 124 11.68 -7.87 -6.25
CA HIS A 124 12.27 -7.18 -5.12
C HIS A 124 11.45 -7.38 -3.84
N VAL A 125 10.13 -7.14 -3.90
CA VAL A 125 9.23 -7.32 -2.75
C VAL A 125 9.22 -8.77 -2.26
N PHE A 126 9.28 -9.74 -3.17
CA PHE A 126 9.35 -11.16 -2.81
C PHE A 126 10.68 -11.50 -2.13
N THR A 127 11.81 -10.99 -2.62
CA THR A 127 13.12 -11.14 -1.97
C THR A 127 13.11 -10.60 -0.55
N VAL A 128 12.59 -9.38 -0.35
CA VAL A 128 12.46 -8.79 0.99
C VAL A 128 11.57 -9.64 1.90
N ALA A 129 10.49 -10.21 1.37
CA ALA A 129 9.65 -11.13 2.14
C ALA A 129 10.37 -12.44 2.51
N CYS A 130 11.25 -12.96 1.65
CA CYS A 130 12.11 -14.11 1.93
C CYS A 130 13.10 -13.80 3.05
N GLU A 131 13.78 -12.65 2.98
CA GLU A 131 14.73 -12.18 4.01
C GLU A 131 14.06 -12.00 5.37
N ASN A 132 12.81 -11.52 5.36
CA ASN A 132 12.02 -11.34 6.59
C ASN A 132 11.37 -12.64 7.09
N GLY A 133 11.56 -13.78 6.42
CA GLY A 133 10.93 -15.04 6.80
C GLY A 133 9.39 -14.99 6.72
N GLN A 134 8.83 -14.13 5.86
CA GLN A 134 7.39 -13.85 5.74
C GLN A 134 6.76 -14.45 4.46
N VAL A 135 7.32 -15.52 3.91
CA VAL A 135 6.79 -16.19 2.72
C VAL A 135 5.77 -17.24 3.11
N SER A 136 4.49 -16.90 2.95
CA SER A 136 3.39 -17.86 3.04
C SER A 136 3.14 -18.56 1.70
N ARG A 137 2.42 -19.70 1.72
CA ARG A 137 1.96 -20.36 0.49
C ARG A 137 1.20 -19.39 -0.43
N ASN A 138 0.31 -18.57 0.12
CA ASN A 138 -0.45 -17.59 -0.66
C ASN A 138 0.44 -16.53 -1.32
N LEU A 139 1.46 -16.05 -0.60
CA LEU A 139 2.44 -15.11 -1.16
C LEU A 139 3.18 -15.75 -2.34
N PHE A 140 3.67 -16.98 -2.15
CA PHE A 140 4.41 -17.71 -3.17
C PHE A 140 3.59 -17.96 -4.44
N HIS A 141 2.33 -18.37 -4.31
CA HIS A 141 1.42 -18.52 -5.45
C HIS A 141 1.18 -17.19 -6.18
N GLN A 142 0.96 -16.12 -5.41
CA GLN A 142 0.72 -14.80 -5.98
C GLN A 142 1.95 -14.29 -6.75
N TYR A 143 3.15 -14.55 -6.23
CA TYR A 143 4.42 -14.28 -6.87
C TYR A 143 4.57 -15.08 -8.19
N LYS A 144 4.39 -16.40 -8.15
CA LYS A 144 4.45 -17.27 -9.34
C LYS A 144 3.48 -16.81 -10.44
N ARG A 145 2.25 -16.45 -10.07
CA ARG A 145 1.24 -15.93 -11.01
C ARG A 145 1.69 -14.65 -11.72
N LEU A 146 2.45 -13.79 -11.03
CA LEU A 146 2.92 -12.51 -11.56
C LEU A 146 4.17 -12.66 -12.42
N MET A 147 5.09 -13.55 -12.03
CA MET A 147 6.35 -13.76 -12.74
C MET A 147 6.22 -14.68 -13.95
N GLY A 148 5.18 -15.53 -14.00
CA GLY A 148 5.08 -16.61 -14.97
C GLY A 148 6.02 -17.77 -14.62
N ASP A 149 5.85 -18.90 -15.31
CA ASP A 149 6.57 -20.14 -14.96
C ASP A 149 8.08 -20.07 -15.23
N HIS A 150 8.53 -19.23 -16.18
CA HIS A 150 9.94 -19.17 -16.59
C HIS A 150 10.86 -18.38 -15.64
N HIS A 151 10.30 -17.54 -14.78
CA HIS A 151 11.09 -16.64 -13.91
C HIS A 151 11.11 -17.07 -12.44
N VAL A 152 10.34 -18.10 -12.08
CA VAL A 152 10.44 -18.68 -10.74
C VAL A 152 11.58 -19.69 -10.76
N PRO A 153 12.56 -19.62 -9.83
CA PRO A 153 13.60 -20.64 -9.72
C PRO A 153 12.94 -22.02 -9.69
N VAL A 154 13.25 -22.83 -10.71
CA VAL A 154 12.40 -23.90 -11.26
C VAL A 154 12.15 -25.08 -10.30
N HIS A 155 12.72 -25.06 -9.09
CA HIS A 155 12.73 -26.20 -8.19
C HIS A 155 11.81 -26.12 -6.97
N TYR A 156 11.06 -25.03 -6.77
CA TYR A 156 10.21 -24.91 -5.59
C TYR A 156 8.75 -25.25 -5.91
N SER A 157 8.33 -26.47 -5.57
CA SER A 157 6.90 -26.76 -5.42
C SER A 157 6.38 -26.04 -4.18
N ILE A 158 5.05 -25.93 -4.06
CA ILE A 158 4.40 -25.31 -2.88
C ILE A 158 4.80 -26.00 -1.57
N GLY A 159 5.13 -27.29 -1.62
CA GLY A 159 5.63 -28.07 -0.49
C GLY A 159 7.09 -27.85 -0.15
N ASP A 160 7.87 -27.26 -1.07
CA ASP A 160 9.33 -27.19 -1.00
C ASP A 160 9.83 -25.78 -0.63
N ILE A 161 8.94 -24.90 -0.14
CA ILE A 161 9.33 -23.56 0.28
C ILE A 161 10.36 -23.67 1.42
N PRO A 162 11.56 -23.08 1.29
CA PRO A 162 12.59 -23.15 2.32
C PRO A 162 12.07 -22.70 3.68
N SER A 163 12.38 -23.46 4.74
CA SER A 163 11.94 -23.14 6.10
C SER A 163 12.43 -21.78 6.58
N SER A 164 13.58 -21.31 6.08
CA SER A 164 14.11 -19.97 6.32
C SER A 164 13.22 -18.86 5.76
N TRP A 165 12.48 -19.10 4.67
CA TRP A 165 11.59 -18.12 4.06
C TRP A 165 10.25 -18.02 4.77
N CYS A 166 9.82 -19.05 5.51
CA CYS A 166 8.54 -19.07 6.21
C CYS A 166 8.66 -19.03 7.75
N CYS A 167 9.87 -18.89 8.30
CA CYS A 167 10.13 -19.03 9.73
C CYS A 167 9.35 -18.03 10.62
N ASN A 168 9.00 -16.86 10.10
CA ASN A 168 8.24 -15.82 10.80
C ASN A 168 6.76 -15.76 10.38
N VAL A 169 6.34 -16.65 9.49
CA VAL A 169 4.93 -16.81 9.15
C VAL A 169 4.26 -17.50 10.32
N LYS A 170 3.52 -16.71 11.11
CA LYS A 170 2.55 -17.25 12.06
C LYS A 170 1.41 -17.82 11.23
N GLU A 171 1.59 -19.02 10.70
CA GLU A 171 0.56 -19.75 9.96
C GLU A 171 -0.58 -20.00 10.93
N ARG A 172 -1.49 -19.04 10.91
CA ARG A 172 -2.59 -18.96 11.84
C ARG A 172 -3.38 -20.24 11.62
N GLN A 173 -3.61 -20.95 12.70
CA GLN A 173 -4.49 -22.10 12.88
C GLN A 173 -5.95 -21.89 12.37
N TYR A 174 -6.21 -20.88 11.53
CA TYR A 174 -7.49 -20.52 10.95
C TYR A 174 -8.01 -21.55 9.96
N TYR A 175 -7.13 -22.25 9.22
CA TYR A 175 -7.56 -23.43 8.46
C TYR A 175 -7.78 -24.66 9.35
N GLY A 176 -7.25 -24.64 10.58
CA GLY A 176 -7.50 -25.65 11.63
C GLY A 176 -8.79 -25.45 12.42
N ARG A 177 -9.57 -24.38 12.15
CA ARG A 177 -10.92 -24.24 12.70
C ARG A 177 -11.98 -24.99 11.90
N GLY A 178 -11.57 -25.94 11.06
CA GLY A 178 -12.25 -27.22 10.98
C GLY A 178 -12.11 -27.95 12.32
N GLY A 179 -12.70 -27.39 13.39
CA GLY A 179 -13.08 -28.21 14.54
C GLY A 179 -13.86 -29.40 13.99
N PRO A 180 -13.73 -30.60 14.59
CA PRO A 180 -14.29 -31.84 14.04
C PRO A 180 -15.70 -31.54 13.57
N SER A 181 -15.89 -31.60 12.25
CA SER A 181 -17.20 -31.44 11.64
C SER A 181 -18.08 -32.46 12.35
N LYS A 182 -18.93 -32.00 13.27
CA LYS A 182 -19.94 -32.84 13.88
C LYS A 182 -20.71 -33.37 12.69
N LYS A 183 -20.46 -34.62 12.31
CA LYS A 183 -21.26 -35.38 11.37
C LYS A 183 -22.66 -35.36 11.94
N GLY A 184 -23.42 -34.34 11.56
CA GLY A 184 -24.85 -34.27 11.79
C GLY A 184 -25.38 -35.54 11.17
N HIS A 185 -25.93 -36.41 12.00
CA HIS A 185 -26.79 -37.48 11.54
C HIS A 185 -27.92 -36.80 10.77
N SER A 186 -27.83 -36.83 9.44
CA SER A 186 -28.95 -36.46 8.58
C SER A 186 -30.03 -37.50 8.79
N ASN A 187 -30.98 -37.19 9.67
CA ASN A 187 -32.23 -37.89 9.75
C ASN A 187 -32.99 -37.55 8.47
N THR A 188 -33.11 -38.53 7.58
CA THR A 188 -33.83 -38.43 6.32
C THR A 188 -35.33 -38.30 6.60
N SER A 189 -35.82 -37.09 6.87
CA SER A 189 -37.26 -36.83 6.88
C SER A 189 -37.68 -36.29 5.53
N LYS A 190 -38.25 -37.19 4.74
CA LYS A 190 -39.05 -36.93 3.53
C LYS A 190 -40.06 -35.80 3.78
N TYR A 191 -39.92 -34.69 3.08
CA TYR A 191 -41.08 -33.86 2.73
C TYR A 191 -41.05 -33.60 1.23
N HIS A 192 -41.99 -34.22 0.53
CA HIS A 192 -42.41 -33.86 -0.82
C HIS A 192 -43.02 -32.46 -0.76
N HIS A 193 -42.56 -31.55 -1.61
CA HIS A 193 -43.31 -30.35 -1.95
C HIS A 193 -43.58 -30.33 -3.45
N HIS A 194 -44.87 -30.39 -3.76
CA HIS A 194 -45.47 -30.34 -5.07
C HIS A 194 -45.27 -28.96 -5.71
N HIS A 195 -44.95 -29.00 -7.00
CA HIS A 195 -45.06 -27.87 -7.91
C HIS A 195 -46.50 -27.34 -7.97
N HIS A 196 -46.67 -26.03 -7.81
CA HIS A 196 -47.81 -25.32 -8.40
C HIS A 196 -47.32 -24.06 -9.12
N HIS A 197 -47.44 -24.10 -10.44
CA HIS A 197 -47.35 -22.96 -11.33
C HIS A 197 -48.62 -22.11 -11.20
N SER A 198 -48.48 -20.83 -10.90
CA SER A 198 -49.52 -19.83 -11.18
C SER A 198 -48.89 -18.65 -11.93
N ARG A 199 -49.19 -18.62 -13.23
CA ARG A 199 -49.04 -17.46 -14.11
C ARG A 199 -49.96 -16.36 -13.61
N MET A 200 -49.43 -15.16 -13.40
CA MET A 200 -50.25 -13.94 -13.35
C MET A 200 -49.95 -13.09 -14.57
N SER A 201 -50.99 -12.91 -15.37
CA SER A 201 -51.07 -12.04 -16.54
C SER A 201 -51.15 -10.58 -16.08
N VAL A 202 -50.37 -9.70 -16.72
CA VAL A 202 -50.43 -8.24 -16.53
C VAL A 202 -51.19 -7.64 -17.72
N PRO A 203 -52.24 -6.82 -17.51
CA PRO A 203 -52.92 -6.11 -18.60
C PRO A 203 -52.23 -4.77 -18.96
N PRO A 204 -52.40 -4.26 -20.20
CA PRO A 204 -51.83 -2.99 -20.65
C PRO A 204 -52.85 -1.84 -20.57
N THR A 205 -52.46 -0.68 -20.07
CA THR A 205 -53.22 0.60 -20.22
C THR A 205 -52.24 1.77 -20.35
N MET A 206 -52.16 2.38 -21.54
CA MET A 206 -52.68 3.74 -21.87
C MET A 206 -52.01 4.85 -21.05
N SER A 207 -51.02 5.55 -21.62
CA SER A 207 -51.16 6.86 -22.29
C SER A 207 -51.76 7.96 -21.40
N SER A 208 -50.94 8.95 -21.02
CA SER A 208 -51.20 10.38 -21.23
C SER A 208 -50.20 11.23 -20.41
N SER A 209 -49.41 12.02 -21.13
CA SER A 209 -48.78 13.24 -20.61
C SER A 209 -49.86 14.22 -20.16
N PRO A 210 -49.53 15.13 -19.23
CA PRO A 210 -49.53 16.51 -19.68
C PRO A 210 -48.36 17.37 -19.16
N ASN A 211 -48.05 18.35 -19.99
CA ASN A 211 -47.21 19.52 -19.76
C ASN A 211 -47.23 20.04 -18.32
N ARG A 212 -46.03 20.29 -17.77
CA ARG A 212 -45.84 21.23 -16.67
C ARG A 212 -44.73 22.21 -17.03
N MET A 213 -45.11 23.28 -17.72
CA MET A 213 -44.37 24.54 -17.72
C MET A 213 -44.50 25.16 -16.34
N LEU A 214 -43.42 25.41 -15.59
CA LEU A 214 -43.34 26.51 -14.62
C LEU A 214 -41.87 26.88 -14.35
N HIS A 215 -41.56 28.13 -14.70
CA HIS A 215 -40.72 29.10 -13.99
C HIS A 215 -39.23 28.81 -13.78
N ASN A 216 -38.45 29.38 -14.71
CA ASN A 216 -37.04 29.71 -14.58
C ASN A 216 -36.91 30.92 -13.63
N SER A 217 -36.42 30.72 -12.41
CA SER A 217 -36.06 31.81 -11.50
C SER A 217 -34.62 32.23 -11.77
N HIS A 218 -34.48 33.37 -12.43
CA HIS A 218 -33.22 34.06 -12.69
C HIS A 218 -32.68 34.63 -11.36
N VAL A 219 -31.58 34.09 -10.85
CA VAL A 219 -30.83 34.69 -9.74
C VAL A 219 -29.71 35.51 -10.36
N HIS A 220 -29.90 36.83 -10.38
CA HIS A 220 -28.83 37.79 -10.63
C HIS A 220 -27.81 37.74 -9.49
N VAL A 221 -26.62 37.23 -9.76
CA VAL A 221 -25.45 37.44 -8.90
C VAL A 221 -24.78 38.74 -9.35
N ALA A 222 -24.85 39.75 -8.49
CA ALA A 222 -24.15 41.01 -8.67
C ALA A 222 -22.64 40.79 -8.54
N THR A 223 -21.90 41.16 -9.58
CA THR A 223 -20.45 41.35 -9.56
C THR A 223 -20.12 42.72 -8.95
N PRO A 224 -19.34 42.81 -7.86
CA PRO A 224 -18.72 44.08 -7.48
C PRO A 224 -17.43 44.27 -8.26
N SER A 225 -17.46 45.29 -9.13
CA SER A 225 -16.28 45.90 -9.73
C SER A 225 -15.59 46.76 -8.68
N GLY A 226 -14.38 46.37 -8.27
CA GLY A 226 -13.43 47.18 -7.52
C GLY A 226 -12.05 46.84 -8.10
N GLY A 227 -11.34 47.77 -8.73
CA GLY A 227 -10.88 49.01 -8.13
C GLY A 227 -9.37 48.83 -7.92
N VAL A 228 -8.61 49.01 -9.00
CA VAL A 228 -7.15 48.91 -9.01
C VAL A 228 -6.59 50.10 -8.24
N THR A 229 -6.02 49.86 -7.06
CA THR A 229 -5.15 50.82 -6.37
C THR A 229 -3.75 50.21 -6.23
N ASN A 230 -2.79 50.88 -6.87
CA ASN A 230 -1.36 50.61 -6.75
C ASN A 230 -0.91 50.98 -5.33
N GLY A 231 -0.78 49.98 -4.46
CA GLY A 231 -0.11 50.09 -3.17
C GLY A 231 1.35 49.68 -3.30
N ALA A 232 2.25 50.66 -3.31
CA ALA A 232 3.69 50.45 -3.23
C ALA A 232 4.04 49.73 -1.92
N ILE A 233 4.57 48.50 -2.01
CA ILE A 233 5.13 47.77 -0.89
C ILE A 233 6.53 48.33 -0.63
N SER A 234 6.65 49.14 0.43
CA SER A 234 7.93 49.52 1.02
C SER A 234 8.69 48.27 1.45
N MET A 235 9.84 48.02 0.83
CA MET A 235 10.82 47.05 1.29
C MET A 235 11.40 47.52 2.63
N VAL A 236 11.00 46.88 3.72
CA VAL A 236 11.71 46.99 5.00
C VAL A 236 12.98 46.16 4.88
N ARG A 237 14.09 46.88 4.74
CA ARG A 237 15.46 46.38 4.74
C ARG A 237 15.76 45.75 6.11
N MET A 238 15.89 44.42 6.17
CA MET A 238 16.39 43.74 7.36
C MET A 238 17.88 44.04 7.58
N PRO A 239 18.33 44.24 8.83
CA PRO A 239 19.74 44.40 9.15
C PRO A 239 20.49 43.05 9.03
N PRO A 240 21.79 43.07 8.69
CA PRO A 240 22.60 41.86 8.56
C PRO A 240 22.76 41.18 9.92
N VAL A 241 22.48 39.87 9.95
CA VAL A 241 22.75 38.99 11.09
C VAL A 241 24.26 38.84 11.21
N SER A 242 24.82 39.36 12.30
CA SER A 242 26.23 39.22 12.67
C SER A 242 26.51 37.77 13.11
N THR A 243 27.25 37.03 12.30
CA THR A 243 27.80 35.72 12.65
C THR A 243 29.05 35.90 13.50
N ASN A 244 28.87 35.98 14.82
CA ASN A 244 29.93 35.74 15.79
C ASN A 244 29.75 34.32 16.37
N MET A 245 30.46 33.36 15.79
CA MET A 245 30.68 32.06 16.42
C MET A 245 31.95 32.13 17.30
N PRO A 246 31.91 31.69 18.57
CA PRO A 246 33.11 31.47 19.35
C PRO A 246 33.86 30.21 18.90
N PRO A 247 35.19 30.16 19.04
CA PRO A 247 35.99 29.00 18.65
C PRO A 247 35.70 27.79 19.54
N ALA A 248 35.65 26.62 18.90
CA ALA A 248 35.48 25.33 19.53
C ALA A 248 36.63 25.03 20.52
N VAL A 249 36.26 24.78 21.78
CA VAL A 249 37.17 24.23 22.79
C VAL A 249 37.32 22.73 22.50
N MET A 250 38.53 22.33 22.11
CA MET A 250 38.93 20.92 22.05
C MET A 250 38.93 20.35 23.47
N VAL A 251 38.01 19.42 23.73
CA VAL A 251 38.06 18.54 24.90
C VAL A 251 38.68 17.22 24.44
N THR A 252 39.86 16.93 24.95
CA THR A 252 40.53 15.63 24.84
C THR A 252 39.82 14.61 25.74
N PRO A 253 39.60 13.36 25.28
CA PRO A 253 39.16 12.28 26.16
C PRO A 253 40.36 11.61 26.85
N PRO A 254 40.31 11.33 28.17
CA PRO A 254 41.30 10.51 28.83
C PRO A 254 40.93 9.02 28.76
N GLY A 255 41.93 8.20 28.48
CA GLY A 255 42.23 6.98 29.24
C GLY A 255 41.28 5.80 29.12
N SER A 256 41.68 4.85 28.27
CA SER A 256 41.39 3.42 28.41
C SER A 256 41.86 2.88 29.77
N PRO A 257 41.16 1.86 30.29
CA PRO A 257 41.86 0.75 30.94
C PRO A 257 41.50 -0.59 30.30
N ASP A 258 42.56 -1.37 30.06
CA ASP A 258 42.55 -2.80 29.89
C ASP A 258 41.71 -3.49 30.98
N HIS A 259 40.98 -4.55 30.62
CA HIS A 259 40.97 -5.80 31.38
C HIS A 259 40.31 -6.91 30.55
N SER A 260 41.14 -7.89 30.21
CA SER A 260 40.81 -9.21 29.69
C SER A 260 40.46 -10.16 30.84
N ILE A 261 39.24 -10.72 30.91
CA ILE A 261 38.99 -12.06 31.53
C ILE A 261 37.80 -12.78 30.85
N ILE A 262 38.15 -13.89 30.20
CA ILE A 262 37.50 -15.19 29.94
C ILE A 262 36.13 -15.47 30.60
N GLY A 263 35.20 -16.04 29.81
CA GLY A 263 34.04 -16.78 30.33
C GLY A 263 33.03 -17.25 29.27
N SER A 264 33.22 -18.46 28.76
CA SER A 264 32.33 -19.17 27.83
C SER A 264 30.92 -19.43 28.38
N ALA A 265 29.88 -19.19 27.58
CA ALA A 265 28.62 -19.96 27.67
C ALA A 265 27.89 -19.96 26.31
N VAL A 266 27.48 -21.16 25.92
CA VAL A 266 26.97 -21.55 24.61
C VAL A 266 25.48 -21.20 24.51
N HIS A 267 25.10 -20.39 23.52
CA HIS A 267 23.72 -20.34 23.03
C HIS A 267 23.72 -20.21 21.51
N ALA A 268 23.17 -21.23 20.85
CA ALA A 268 23.12 -21.35 19.41
C ALA A 268 22.16 -20.29 18.83
N GLN A 269 22.72 -19.29 18.15
CA GLN A 269 21.93 -18.33 17.37
C GLN A 269 22.29 -18.43 15.90
N CYS A 270 21.33 -18.91 15.13
CA CYS A 270 21.41 -19.10 13.69
C CYS A 270 21.52 -17.73 12.99
N ARG A 271 22.73 -17.27 12.72
CA ARG A 271 23.02 -16.17 11.79
C ARG A 271 24.20 -16.56 10.90
N ARG A 272 23.92 -16.97 9.66
CA ARG A 272 24.90 -16.95 8.56
C ARG A 272 24.47 -15.87 7.56
N ARG A 273 25.25 -14.79 7.49
CA ARG A 273 25.28 -13.83 6.38
C ARG A 273 26.14 -14.40 5.24
N PRO A 274 25.81 -14.19 3.96
CA PRO A 274 26.79 -14.25 2.89
C PRO A 274 27.45 -12.89 2.66
N ALA A 275 28.69 -12.96 2.18
CA ALA A 275 29.61 -11.86 1.92
C ALA A 275 29.14 -10.95 0.77
N ALA A 276 29.46 -9.66 0.87
CA ALA A 276 29.23 -8.66 -0.15
C ALA A 276 30.17 -8.89 -1.35
N VAL A 277 29.58 -8.94 -2.56
CA VAL A 277 30.29 -8.84 -3.84
C VAL A 277 30.26 -7.38 -4.27
N SER A 278 31.42 -6.77 -4.38
CA SER A 278 31.60 -5.44 -4.97
C SER A 278 31.46 -5.56 -6.50
N MET A 279 30.56 -4.76 -7.08
CA MET A 279 30.51 -4.52 -8.52
C MET A 279 30.68 -3.03 -8.76
N GLU A 280 31.71 -2.71 -9.54
CA GLU A 280 32.08 -1.37 -9.97
C GLU A 280 31.08 -0.79 -10.97
N SER A 281 30.97 0.53 -10.93
CA SER A 281 30.04 1.37 -11.67
C SER A 281 30.59 1.78 -13.04
N GLU A 282 29.81 1.61 -14.10
CA GLU A 282 30.00 2.34 -15.36
C GLU A 282 28.90 3.39 -15.51
N SER A 283 29.32 4.64 -15.66
CA SER A 283 28.48 5.81 -15.91
C SER A 283 28.19 5.94 -17.40
N SER A 284 26.92 6.04 -17.78
CA SER A 284 26.53 6.54 -19.10
C SER A 284 25.39 7.55 -18.95
N SER A 285 25.66 8.77 -19.40
CA SER A 285 24.79 9.92 -19.44
C SER A 285 23.95 9.91 -20.71
N ASP A 286 22.63 9.98 -20.57
CA ASP A 286 21.78 10.46 -21.66
C ASP A 286 20.57 11.23 -21.11
N SER A 287 20.29 12.38 -21.73
CA SER A 287 19.39 13.42 -21.27
C SER A 287 18.18 13.52 -22.18
N GLY A 288 16.99 13.27 -21.63
CA GLY A 288 15.72 13.47 -22.32
C GLY A 288 14.61 13.80 -21.32
N ALA A 289 14.39 15.09 -21.08
CA ALA A 289 13.39 15.59 -20.16
C ALA A 289 11.97 15.35 -20.69
N SER A 290 11.21 14.53 -19.98
CA SER A 290 9.75 14.56 -19.96
C SER A 290 9.32 14.38 -18.51
N ASN A 291 8.50 15.31 -18.01
CA ASN A 291 7.97 15.34 -16.65
C ASN A 291 7.09 14.10 -16.38
N SER A 292 7.74 12.96 -16.18
CA SER A 292 7.16 11.77 -15.57
C SER A 292 7.53 11.83 -14.10
N VAL A 293 6.55 11.74 -13.21
CA VAL A 293 6.79 11.61 -11.77
C VAL A 293 7.44 10.24 -11.54
N MET A 294 8.74 10.22 -11.80
CA MET A 294 9.63 9.07 -11.79
C MET A 294 10.06 8.87 -10.35
N TRP A 295 9.25 8.11 -9.61
CA TRP A 295 9.63 7.65 -8.27
C TRP A 295 10.84 6.72 -8.40
N GLU A 296 12.04 7.28 -8.29
CA GLU A 296 13.27 6.54 -8.09
C GLU A 296 13.22 5.80 -6.74
N TRP A 297 12.77 4.55 -6.77
CA TRP A 297 13.13 3.59 -5.73
C TRP A 297 14.64 3.21 -5.79
N GLY A 298 15.41 3.79 -6.72
CA GLY A 298 16.83 3.53 -6.93
C GLY A 298 17.77 4.15 -5.89
N HIS A 299 17.32 5.12 -5.08
CA HIS A 299 18.17 5.81 -4.10
C HIS A 299 18.05 5.31 -2.66
N VAL A 300 17.22 4.30 -2.37
CA VAL A 300 17.10 3.73 -1.01
C VAL A 300 18.13 2.60 -0.79
N ARG A 301 19.41 2.95 -0.94
CA ARG A 301 20.53 2.25 -0.30
C ARG A 301 21.09 3.18 0.77
N GLY A 302 20.54 3.15 1.98
CA GLY A 302 21.06 4.00 3.04
C GLY A 302 20.46 3.73 4.42
N ASN A 303 21.30 3.15 5.30
CA ASN A 303 21.16 3.08 6.75
C ASN A 303 20.04 2.20 7.34
N LEU A 304 20.23 0.88 7.20
CA LEU A 304 19.81 -0.04 8.25
C LEU A 304 20.77 0.13 9.45
N ARG A 305 20.44 1.07 10.36
CA ARG A 305 21.14 1.24 11.65
C ARG A 305 20.85 0.02 12.52
N VAL A 306 21.80 -0.89 12.61
CA VAL A 306 21.77 -2.00 13.58
C VAL A 306 22.22 -1.43 14.92
N HIS A 307 21.30 -1.17 15.84
CA HIS A 307 21.66 -1.02 17.26
C HIS A 307 21.95 -2.43 17.80
N GLY A 308 23.22 -2.64 18.16
CA GLY A 308 23.66 -3.75 19.01
C GLY A 308 23.55 -3.38 20.48
#